data_AF-X1HFV3-F1
#
_entry.id   AF-X1HFV3-F1
#
_cell.length_a   1.000
_cell.length_b   1.000
_cell.length_c   1.000
_cell.angle_alpha   90.00
_cell.angle_beta   90.00
_cell.angle_gamma   90.00
#
_symmetry.space_group_name_H-M   'P 1'
#
loop_
_entity.id
_entity.type
_entity.pdbx_description
1 polymer ?
#
loop_
_entity_poly.entity_id
_entity_poly.type
_entity_poly.pdbx_seq_one_letter_code
_entity_poly.pdbx_strand_id
1 'polypeptide(L)' 'EEAISFYKEYLSHAGTNLNILNSIGKCYYRLGNIKEALITWEKSLEINSNQKALKKLVDQLKRKN' A
#
# COMPACT_ATOMS: atom_id res chain seq x y z
N GLU A 1 -12.34 -4.49 -13.89
CA GLU A 1 -13.05 -4.53 -12.59
C GLU A 1 -12.83 -5.83 -11.81
N GLU A 2 -12.45 -6.93 -12.48
CA GLU A 2 -12.20 -8.25 -11.85
C GLU A 2 -11.04 -8.29 -10.85
N ALA A 3 -9.99 -7.50 -11.07
CA ALA A 3 -8.82 -7.47 -10.19
C ALA A 3 -9.17 -7.09 -8.75
N ILE A 4 -10.12 -6.17 -8.56
CA ILE A 4 -10.53 -5.70 -7.24
C ILE A 4 -11.29 -6.80 -6.49
N SER A 5 -12.06 -7.63 -7.19
CA SER A 5 -12.75 -8.79 -6.62
C SER A 5 -11.75 -9.83 -6.13
N PHE A 6 -10.77 -10.16 -6.97
CA PHE A 6 -9.72 -11.13 -6.66
C PHE A 6 -8.88 -10.70 -5.45
N TYR A 7 -8.59 -9.40 -5.35
CA TYR A 7 -7.86 -8.86 -4.22
C TYR A 7 -8.67 -8.87 -2.92
N LYS A 8 -10.00 -8.71 -2.95
CA LYS A 8 -10.88 -8.75 -1.77
C LYS A 8 -10.93 -10.12 -1.11
N GLU A 9 -10.96 -11.20 -1.89
CA GLU A 9 -10.98 -12.58 -1.39
C GLU A 9 -9.67 -12.94 -0.67
N TYR A 10 -8.55 -12.45 -1.22
CA TYR A 10 -7.20 -12.65 -0.67
C TYR A 10 -6.97 -11.94 0.67
N LEU A 11 -7.75 -10.90 1.00
CA LEU A 11 -7.68 -10.19 2.30
C LEU A 11 -8.04 -11.09 3.48
N SER A 12 -8.72 -12.23 3.25
CA SER A 12 -9.15 -13.20 4.26
C SER A 12 -7.99 -13.97 4.92
N HIS A 13 -6.80 -13.99 4.29
CA HIS A 13 -5.60 -14.68 4.80
C HIS A 13 -4.51 -13.64 5.13
N ALA A 14 -4.36 -13.29 6.40
CA ALA A 14 -3.71 -12.06 6.89
C ALA A 14 -2.23 -11.82 6.50
N GLY A 15 -1.49 -12.82 6.01
CA GLY A 15 -0.12 -12.64 5.51
C GLY A 15 -0.05 -12.04 4.09
N THR A 16 -1.17 -12.08 3.38
CA THR A 16 -1.21 -11.86 1.93
C THR A 16 -1.87 -10.51 1.57
N ASN A 17 -2.69 -9.99 2.47
CA ASN A 17 -3.31 -8.67 2.43
C ASN A 17 -2.28 -7.51 2.35
N LEU A 18 -1.20 -7.57 3.14
CA LEU A 18 -0.15 -6.52 3.16
C LEU A 18 0.55 -6.36 1.80
N ASN A 19 0.85 -7.47 1.13
CA ASN A 19 1.51 -7.45 -0.18
C ASN A 19 0.60 -6.82 -1.25
N ILE A 20 -0.71 -7.06 -1.16
CA ILE A 20 -1.70 -6.39 -2.02
C ILE A 20 -1.75 -4.90 -1.71
N LEU A 21 -1.89 -4.50 -0.44
CA LEU A 21 -1.94 -3.08 -0.06
C LEU A 21 -0.71 -2.33 -0.56
N ASN A 22 0.47 -2.94 -0.43
CA ASN A 22 1.72 -2.39 -0.96
C ASN A 22 1.70 -2.25 -2.48
N SER A 23 1.16 -3.26 -3.17
CA SER A 23 1.04 -3.26 -4.64
C SER A 23 0.04 -2.21 -5.12
N ILE A 24 -1.11 -2.04 -4.44
CA ILE A 24 -2.09 -0.99 -4.73
C ILE A 24 -1.45 0.39 -4.55
N GLY A 25 -0.75 0.63 -3.45
CA GLY A 25 -0.05 1.91 -3.24
C GLY A 25 1.00 2.16 -4.32
N LYS A 26 1.72 1.12 -4.77
CA LYS A 26 2.67 1.20 -5.90
C LYS A 26 1.98 1.51 -7.23
N CYS A 27 0.79 0.96 -7.47
CA CYS A 27 -0.02 1.30 -8.64
C CYS A 27 -0.44 2.76 -8.62
N TYR A 28 -1.00 3.25 -7.50
CA TYR A 28 -1.35 4.66 -7.36
C TYR A 28 -0.14 5.58 -7.55
N TYR A 29 1.01 5.22 -6.99
CA TYR A 29 2.25 5.97 -7.16
C TYR A 29 2.69 6.06 -8.63
N ARG A 30 2.62 4.94 -9.37
CA ARG A 30 2.95 4.89 -10.80
C ARG A 30 1.98 5.67 -11.68
N LEU A 31 0.74 5.81 -11.24
CA LEU A 31 -0.28 6.62 -11.90
C LEU A 31 -0.16 8.11 -11.57
N GLY A 32 0.80 8.52 -10.72
CA GLY A 32 0.96 9.91 -10.27
C GLY A 32 0.01 10.30 -9.13
N ASN A 33 -0.81 9.38 -8.64
CA ASN A 33 -1.75 9.58 -7.54
C ASN A 33 -1.04 9.43 -6.19
N ILE A 34 -0.16 10.38 -5.88
CA ILE A 34 0.75 10.29 -4.72
C ILE A 34 -0.02 10.29 -3.39
N LYS A 35 -1.13 11.02 -3.27
CA LYS A 35 -1.93 11.08 -2.03
C LYS A 35 -2.55 9.72 -1.71
N GLU A 36 -3.13 9.07 -2.70
CA GLU A 36 -3.77 7.76 -2.62
C GLU A 36 -2.75 6.66 -2.34
N ALA A 37 -1.55 6.78 -2.94
CA ALA A 37 -0.42 5.91 -2.65
C ALA A 37 -0.03 5.99 -1.16
N LEU A 38 0.12 7.21 -0.63
CA LEU A 38 0.45 7.44 0.77
C LEU A 38 -0.61 6.86 1.71
N ILE A 39 -1.90 7.16 1.48
CA ILE A 39 -3.02 6.63 2.29
C ILE A 39 -3.00 5.09 2.31
N THR A 40 -2.74 4.46 1.15
CA THR A 40 -2.73 2.99 1.05
C THR A 40 -1.55 2.39 1.81
N TRP A 41 -0.36 2.98 1.69
CA TRP A 41 0.83 2.51 2.40
C TRP A 41 0.78 2.79 3.90
N GLU A 42 0.15 3.87 4.33
CA GLU A 42 -0.10 4.15 5.75
C GLU A 42 -0.98 3.07 6.37
N LYS A 43 -2.09 2.70 5.73
CA LYS A 43 -2.93 1.57 6.17
C LYS A 43 -2.15 0.25 6.24
N SER A 44 -1.27 0.01 5.27
CA SER A 44 -0.38 -1.18 5.32
C SER A 44 0.54 -1.14 6.55
N LEU A 45 1.09 0.03 6.89
CA LEU A 45 1.96 0.23 8.04
C LEU A 45 1.22 0.18 9.38
N GLU A 46 -0.06 0.57 9.43
CA GLU A 46 -0.93 0.40 10.60
C GLU A 46 -1.15 -1.08 10.93
N ILE A 47 -1.33 -1.92 9.90
CA ILE A 47 -1.51 -3.37 10.06
C ILE A 47 -0.18 -4.05 10.41
N ASN A 48 0.92 -3.66 9.75
CA ASN A 48 2.26 -4.17 10.05
C ASN A 48 3.31 -3.07 9.93
N SER A 49 3.77 -2.59 11.08
CA SER A 49 4.77 -1.53 11.20
C SER A 49 6.21 -1.98 10.93
N ASN A 50 6.48 -3.29 10.80
CA ASN A 50 7.83 -3.83 10.56
C ASN A 50 8.26 -3.77 9.08
N GLN A 51 7.52 -3.06 8.22
CA GLN A 51 7.83 -2.89 6.81
C GLN A 51 8.85 -1.75 6.60
N LYS A 52 10.10 -1.97 7.03
CA LYS A 52 11.16 -0.93 7.06
C LYS A 52 11.37 -0.18 5.74
N ALA A 53 11.35 -0.90 4.62
CA ALA A 53 11.52 -0.30 3.28
C ALA A 53 10.34 0.60 2.92
N LEU A 54 9.11 0.14 3.19
CA LEU A 54 7.89 0.90 2.94
C LEU A 54 7.83 2.16 3.80
N LYS A 55 8.17 2.05 5.08
CA LYS A 55 8.22 3.19 6.00
C LYS A 55 9.17 4.29 5.50
N LYS A 56 10.39 3.91 5.08
CA LYS A 56 11.35 4.86 4.49
C LYS A 56 10.81 5.53 3.23
N LEU A 57 10.13 4.78 2.36
CA LEU A 57 9.52 5.32 1.14
C LEU A 57 8.43 6.35 1.47
N VAL A 58 7.51 6.02 2.38
CA VAL A 58 6.44 6.93 2.84
C VAL A 58 7.03 8.20 3.45
N ASP A 59 8.04 8.07 4.31
CA ASP A 59 8.71 9.22 4.95
C ASP A 59 9.39 10.13 3.92
N GLN A 60 10.05 9.55 2.90
CA GLN A 60 10.67 10.33 1.82
C GLN A 60 9.63 11.09 0.98
N LEU A 61 8.50 10.44 0.67
CA LEU A 61 7.44 11.05 -0.12
C LEU A 61 6.72 12.17 0.63
N LYS A 62 6.51 12.01 1.93
CA LYS A 62 5.95 13.08 2.79
C LYS A 62 6.85 14.31 2.91
N ARG A 63 8.17 14.14 2.79
CA ARG A 63 9.13 15.27 2.82
C ARG A 63 9.24 16.01 1.48
N LYS A 64 8.80 15.39 0.39
CA LYS A 64 8.86 15.94 -0.97
C LYS A 64 7.59 16.66 -1.41
N ASN A 65 6.49 16.51 -0.65
CA ASN A 65 5.23 17.22 -0.80
C ASN A 65 5.13 18.34 0.23
#